data_AF-G9MNN1-F1
#
_entry.id   AF-G9MNN1-F1
#
_cell.length_a   1.000
_cell.length_b   1.000
_cell.length_c   1.000
_cell.angle_alpha   90.00
_cell.angle_beta   90.00
_cell.angle_gamma   90.00
#
_symmetry.space_group_name_H-M   'P 1'
#
loop_
_entity.id
_entity.type
_entity.pdbx_description
1 polymer ?
#
loop_
_entity_poly.entity_id
_entity_poly.type
_entity_poly.pdbx_seq_one_letter_code
_entity_poly.pdbx_strand_id
1 'polypeptide(L)'
;MSRRSVGELSRYLLEGRISQRGCINGRRLSSRTVPVWSSLRPPYALRQLHTHSEPAAATEAAAAPQPAHVPLRKQLKEQAKQAKKLGKKKTKGDSQTVDGWELTVGIEIHAQLNTSRKLFSPAATSFNDEPNSHVALFDVAMPGSQPLFQKETLIPAIRAALALNCEIQPVSRFDRKHYFWWDQPSGYQITQFYEPFAKKGHITLLARDGISTEDGESVTVGIKQVQLEQDTAKTLAQTGNVHWLDFNRVGVPLIEIITEPEIHHPRTAAVLVRKIQLLLNTVDSCVSGMETGGLRADVNVSVRKTDDPSKKLGTRTEIKNLSTIKAVEDAIIAERDRQIRQLEAGGVIAGETRGWTIGSKETRRLRGKEGEVDYRYMPDPDLPPLVIGNDLVQRLQTSLAVLPDTELDKLVSHYGLTPKDALSLITLDNGSRVQYFYRVLALLESKLQAEPDISELPEVKSYSTLAGNWILHELGRLTTYKAGPLASGDLSFTQLGECAQVPEEELSQLLYHLYRKHITGKVAKELLMAVYLGELEGGILEAINSNDLWFKEISQEEYEALAAEAAEGEDKVLEEFADEQKYPQGKLMYLVGKMMRLGPTERIDPAMAEKAMRQWIERFHGR
;
A
#
# COMPACT_ATOMS: atom_id res chain seq x y z
N MET A 1 37.40 26.36 8.97
CA MET A 1 36.20 27.20 9.07
C MET A 1 35.37 26.69 10.25
N SER A 2 35.24 27.47 11.32
CA SER A 2 34.54 27.04 12.55
C SER A 2 33.03 26.92 12.31
N ARG A 3 32.43 25.77 12.66
CA ARG A 3 30.97 25.57 12.66
C ARG A 3 30.33 26.57 13.63
N ARG A 4 29.42 27.40 13.13
CA ARG A 4 28.57 28.25 13.97
C ARG A 4 27.49 27.39 14.62
N SER A 5 27.11 27.73 15.85
CA SER A 5 26.10 26.96 16.57
C SER A 5 24.72 27.13 15.93
N VAL A 6 23.88 26.10 16.04
CA VAL A 6 22.51 26.09 15.51
C VAL A 6 21.69 27.27 16.05
N GLY A 7 21.96 27.70 17.29
CA GLY A 7 21.32 28.85 17.91
C GLY A 7 21.71 30.22 17.29
N GLU A 8 22.88 30.35 16.68
CA GLU A 8 23.26 31.56 15.92
C GLU A 8 22.66 31.56 14.51
N LEU A 9 22.57 30.39 13.87
CA LEU A 9 21.91 30.23 12.57
C LEU A 9 20.40 30.48 12.66
N SER A 10 19.75 30.00 13.72
CA SER A 10 18.32 30.22 13.98
C SER A 10 17.98 31.71 14.15
N ARG A 11 18.80 32.47 14.91
CA ARG A 11 18.58 33.91 15.09
C ARG A 11 18.82 34.71 13.81
N TYR A 12 19.80 34.34 12.99
CA TYR A 12 20.00 34.99 11.69
C TYR A 12 18.81 34.76 10.75
N LEU A 13 18.30 33.53 10.68
CA LEU A 13 17.18 33.17 9.80
C LEU A 13 15.85 33.83 10.21
N LEU A 14 15.65 34.08 11.50
CA LEU A 14 14.40 34.65 12.01
C LEU A 14 14.43 36.18 12.12
N GLU A 15 15.59 36.77 12.42
CA GLU A 15 15.67 38.21 12.77
C GLU A 15 16.64 39.02 11.88
N GLY A 16 17.37 38.37 10.96
CA GLY A 16 18.21 39.05 9.96
C GLY A 16 19.45 39.77 10.52
N ARG A 17 19.92 39.46 11.74
CA ARG A 17 21.09 40.10 12.36
C ARG A 17 22.21 39.10 12.65
N ILE A 18 23.44 39.41 12.23
CA ILE A 18 24.67 38.68 12.62
C ILE A 18 25.44 39.56 13.61
N SER A 19 25.67 39.05 14.83
CA SER A 19 26.45 39.75 15.85
C SER A 19 27.94 39.80 15.47
N GLN A 20 28.53 41.00 15.45
CA GLN A 20 29.95 41.25 15.24
C GLN A 20 30.65 41.65 16.55
N ARG A 21 31.19 40.67 17.28
CA ARG A 21 32.30 40.79 18.26
C ARG A 21 32.88 39.38 18.40
N GLY A 22 34.16 39.03 18.32
CA GLY A 22 35.47 39.68 18.23
C GLY A 22 36.51 38.54 18.40
N CYS A 23 37.75 38.75 17.94
CA CYS A 23 38.76 37.70 17.71
C CYS A 23 39.72 37.41 18.90
N ILE A 24 40.40 36.25 18.83
CA ILE A 24 41.74 35.86 19.35
C ILE A 24 41.95 35.54 20.87
N ASN A 25 42.32 34.28 21.14
CA ASN A 25 43.44 33.77 21.98
C ASN A 25 43.25 32.25 22.14
N GLY A 26 44.19 31.32 21.93
CA GLY A 26 45.64 31.37 22.07
C GLY A 26 46.08 30.56 23.29
N ARG A 27 46.08 29.22 23.24
CA ARG A 27 46.97 28.35 24.07
C ARG A 27 46.96 26.87 23.63
N ARG A 28 48.17 26.35 23.41
CA ARG A 28 48.55 24.94 23.27
C ARG A 28 48.64 24.28 24.65
N LEU A 29 48.42 22.96 24.72
CA LEU A 29 49.33 21.98 25.34
C LEU A 29 48.89 20.52 25.06
N SER A 30 49.86 19.72 24.59
CA SER A 30 50.18 18.29 24.86
C SER A 30 49.03 17.26 24.88
N SER A 31 48.89 16.39 23.87
CA SER A 31 49.62 15.14 23.56
C SER A 31 49.34 13.95 24.50
N ARG A 32 48.51 13.00 24.04
CA ARG A 32 48.71 11.57 24.29
C ARG A 32 48.14 10.74 23.13
N THR A 33 48.93 9.77 22.72
CA THR A 33 48.88 8.99 21.49
C THR A 33 48.24 7.60 21.67
N VAL A 34 47.43 7.20 20.67
CA VAL A 34 47.34 5.84 20.04
C VAL A 34 46.48 4.78 20.80
N PRO A 35 45.80 3.81 20.13
CA PRO A 35 45.89 3.38 18.72
C PRO A 35 44.59 3.37 17.88
N VAL A 36 44.88 3.36 16.58
CA VAL A 36 44.09 2.92 15.42
C VAL A 36 43.58 1.49 15.61
N TRP A 37 42.31 1.21 15.26
CA TRP A 37 41.85 -0.07 14.70
C TRP A 37 40.83 0.18 13.57
N SER A 38 41.24 -0.28 12.39
CA SER A 38 40.46 -0.95 11.33
C SER A 38 38.95 -0.73 11.22
N SER A 39 38.57 -0.11 10.10
CA SER A 39 37.68 -0.67 9.08
C SER A 39 36.77 -1.84 9.48
N LEU A 40 35.45 -1.59 9.50
CA LEU A 40 34.42 -2.46 8.91
C LEU A 40 33.20 -1.57 8.58
N ARG A 41 32.83 -1.53 7.30
CA ARG A 41 31.60 -0.94 6.80
C ARG A 41 30.45 -1.93 7.04
N PRO A 42 29.28 -1.55 7.57
CA PRO A 42 28.05 -2.30 7.35
C PRO A 42 27.47 -1.91 5.98
N PRO A 43 26.94 -2.84 5.16
CA PRO A 43 26.30 -2.49 3.90
C PRO A 43 24.78 -2.57 4.01
N TYR A 44 24.12 -1.79 4.87
CA TYR A 44 22.69 -1.50 4.68
C TYR A 44 22.42 -0.05 5.08
N ALA A 45 22.32 0.82 4.09
CA ALA A 45 21.90 2.19 4.28
C ALA A 45 20.45 2.19 4.77
N LEU A 46 20.26 2.64 6.02
CA LEU A 46 18.96 3.02 6.58
C LEU A 46 18.27 3.96 5.60
N ARG A 47 17.19 3.51 4.96
CA ARG A 47 16.40 4.32 4.03
C ARG A 47 15.33 5.07 4.81
N GLN A 48 15.47 6.39 4.83
CA GLN A 48 14.50 7.29 5.44
C GLN A 48 13.25 7.37 4.55
N LEU A 49 12.11 6.92 5.09
CA LEU A 49 10.79 7.29 4.61
C LEU A 49 10.30 8.45 5.48
N HIS A 50 9.84 9.53 4.83
CA HIS A 50 9.13 10.63 5.48
C HIS A 50 7.62 10.36 5.35
N THR A 51 6.87 10.71 6.40
CA THR A 51 5.40 10.82 6.44
C THR A 51 5.02 11.14 7.90
N HIS A 52 4.47 12.31 8.16
CA HIS A 52 3.83 12.60 9.44
C HIS A 52 2.38 12.13 9.37
N SER A 53 1.93 11.39 10.39
CA SER A 53 0.51 11.30 10.74
C SER A 53 0.38 11.23 12.26
N GLU A 54 -0.22 12.24 12.86
CA GLU A 54 -0.63 12.18 14.27
C GLU A 54 -1.89 11.31 14.42
N PRO A 55 -2.03 10.57 15.54
CA PRO A 55 -3.23 9.80 15.84
C PRO A 55 -4.38 10.71 16.28
N ALA A 56 -5.56 10.52 15.69
CA ALA A 56 -6.79 11.18 16.10
C ALA A 56 -7.25 10.66 17.48
N ALA A 57 -7.49 11.57 18.43
CA ALA A 57 -7.98 11.26 19.76
C ALA A 57 -9.47 10.87 19.75
N ALA A 58 -9.80 9.81 20.47
CA ALA A 58 -11.17 9.33 20.68
C ALA A 58 -11.86 10.10 21.82
N THR A 59 -13.11 10.52 21.62
CA THR A 59 -14.01 11.01 22.67
C THR A 59 -15.22 10.09 22.80
N GLU A 60 -15.44 9.59 24.01
CA GLU A 60 -16.55 8.74 24.42
C GLU A 60 -17.86 9.55 24.60
N ALA A 61 -18.99 8.99 24.17
CA ALA A 61 -20.32 9.41 24.59
C ALA A 61 -21.25 8.19 24.74
N ALA A 62 -21.92 8.12 25.89
CA ALA A 62 -22.73 6.99 26.36
C ALA A 62 -24.06 6.80 25.58
N ALA A 63 -24.47 5.55 25.39
CA ALA A 63 -25.68 5.16 24.67
C ALA A 63 -26.77 4.57 25.60
N ALA A 64 -28.04 4.79 25.23
CA ALA A 64 -29.24 4.12 25.75
C ALA A 64 -29.76 3.07 24.72
N PRO A 65 -30.60 2.08 25.12
CA PRO A 65 -30.60 0.76 24.51
C PRO A 65 -31.50 0.60 23.27
N GLN A 66 -31.06 -0.22 22.31
CA GLN A 66 -31.83 -0.69 21.14
C GLN A 66 -31.78 -2.22 20.97
N PRO A 67 -32.78 -2.85 20.33
CA PRO A 67 -33.07 -4.28 20.43
C PRO A 67 -32.21 -5.18 19.51
N ALA A 68 -32.36 -6.49 19.74
CA ALA A 68 -31.47 -7.59 19.31
C ALA A 68 -30.87 -7.51 17.89
N HIS A 69 -29.54 -7.37 17.85
CA HIS A 69 -28.68 -7.35 16.66
C HIS A 69 -28.40 -8.76 16.13
N VAL A 70 -28.83 -9.05 14.88
CA VAL A 70 -28.35 -10.24 14.14
C VAL A 70 -26.98 -9.90 13.55
N PRO A 71 -25.90 -10.65 13.84
CA PRO A 71 -24.56 -10.33 13.36
C PRO A 71 -24.50 -10.26 11.83
N LEU A 72 -23.98 -9.16 11.28
CA LEU A 72 -23.80 -8.90 9.85
C LEU A 72 -23.14 -10.08 9.11
N ARG A 73 -22.22 -10.79 9.78
CA ARG A 73 -21.55 -12.00 9.27
C ARG A 73 -22.53 -13.14 8.96
N LYS A 74 -23.60 -13.29 9.73
CA LYS A 74 -24.63 -14.32 9.53
C LYS A 74 -25.52 -13.98 8.33
N GLN A 75 -25.87 -12.70 8.17
CA GLN A 75 -26.61 -12.19 7.02
C GLN A 75 -25.80 -12.34 5.72
N LEU A 76 -24.52 -11.98 5.72
CA LEU A 76 -23.62 -12.14 4.56
C LEU A 76 -23.40 -13.62 4.20
N LYS A 77 -23.32 -14.51 5.20
CA LYS A 77 -23.16 -15.95 4.98
C LYS A 77 -24.45 -16.58 4.42
N GLU A 78 -25.62 -16.08 4.81
CA GLU A 78 -26.91 -16.50 4.26
C GLU A 78 -27.12 -15.97 2.83
N GLN A 79 -26.76 -14.71 2.55
CA GLN A 79 -26.74 -14.15 1.19
C GLN A 79 -25.77 -14.91 0.27
N ALA A 80 -24.58 -15.27 0.76
CA ALA A 80 -23.62 -16.09 0.00
C ALA A 80 -24.12 -17.52 -0.24
N LYS A 81 -24.87 -18.11 0.70
CA LYS A 81 -25.52 -19.41 0.51
C LYS A 81 -26.67 -19.35 -0.49
N GLN A 82 -27.45 -18.27 -0.49
CA GLN A 82 -28.51 -18.04 -1.49
C GLN A 82 -27.91 -17.81 -2.89
N ALA A 83 -26.82 -17.05 -2.99
CA ALA A 83 -26.08 -16.84 -4.24
C ALA A 83 -25.40 -18.11 -4.79
N LYS A 84 -25.06 -19.09 -3.93
CA LYS A 84 -24.57 -20.41 -4.36
C LYS A 84 -25.68 -21.37 -4.81
N LYS A 85 -26.92 -21.20 -4.31
CA LYS A 85 -28.08 -22.00 -4.72
C LYS A 85 -28.62 -21.61 -6.10
N LEU A 86 -28.37 -20.38 -6.54
CA LEU A 86 -28.60 -19.92 -7.90
C LEU A 86 -27.31 -20.16 -8.71
N GLY A 87 -27.26 -21.25 -9.50
CA GLY A 87 -26.06 -21.67 -10.23
C GLY A 87 -25.35 -20.52 -10.97
N LYS A 88 -24.08 -20.28 -10.66
CA LYS A 88 -23.25 -19.26 -11.32
C LYS A 88 -22.98 -19.63 -12.77
N LYS A 89 -23.79 -19.11 -13.70
CA LYS A 89 -23.23 -18.63 -14.97
C LYS A 89 -22.45 -17.35 -14.64
N LYS A 90 -21.23 -17.19 -15.16
CA LYS A 90 -20.50 -15.90 -15.11
C LYS A 90 -21.47 -14.80 -15.56
N THR A 91 -21.89 -13.95 -14.65
CA THR A 91 -22.76 -12.81 -14.96
C THR A 91 -22.00 -11.87 -15.89
N LYS A 92 -22.67 -11.36 -16.94
CA LYS A 92 -22.13 -10.39 -17.92
C LYS A 92 -21.34 -9.21 -17.29
N GLY A 93 -21.60 -8.88 -16.03
CA GLY A 93 -20.93 -7.80 -15.30
C GLY A 93 -19.47 -8.01 -14.89
N ASP A 94 -18.88 -9.20 -15.09
CA ASP A 94 -17.43 -9.44 -14.89
C ASP A 94 -16.65 -9.54 -16.22
N SER A 95 -17.31 -9.33 -17.37
CA SER A 95 -16.67 -9.48 -18.68
C SER A 95 -15.70 -8.32 -18.94
N GLN A 96 -14.43 -8.64 -19.18
CA GLN A 96 -13.39 -7.65 -19.49
C GLN A 96 -13.47 -7.18 -20.95
N THR A 97 -13.96 -8.04 -21.83
CA THR A 97 -14.15 -7.78 -23.28
C THR A 97 -15.60 -7.97 -23.70
N VAL A 98 -15.94 -7.45 -24.89
CA VAL A 98 -17.21 -7.70 -25.58
C VAL A 98 -16.90 -7.97 -27.05
N ASP A 99 -17.37 -9.10 -27.59
CA ASP A 99 -17.07 -9.52 -28.96
C ASP A 99 -17.48 -8.46 -29.99
N GLY A 100 -16.59 -8.15 -30.93
CA GLY A 100 -16.80 -7.15 -31.98
C GLY A 100 -16.62 -5.70 -31.54
N TRP A 101 -16.30 -5.45 -30.26
CA TRP A 101 -16.13 -4.12 -29.68
C TRP A 101 -14.78 -3.96 -29.00
N GLU A 102 -14.16 -2.80 -29.21
CA GLU A 102 -12.95 -2.37 -28.54
C GLU A 102 -13.30 -1.24 -27.57
N LEU A 103 -12.88 -1.39 -26.31
CA LEU A 103 -12.97 -0.37 -25.29
C LEU A 103 -11.68 0.47 -25.32
N THR A 104 -11.82 1.78 -25.14
CA THR A 104 -10.69 2.67 -24.89
C THR A 104 -11.00 3.57 -23.70
N VAL A 105 -10.10 3.59 -22.73
CA VAL A 105 -10.21 4.34 -21.48
C VAL A 105 -9.00 5.25 -21.29
N GLY A 106 -9.27 6.51 -20.92
CA GLY A 106 -8.29 7.43 -20.34
C GLY A 106 -8.73 7.82 -18.93
N ILE A 107 -7.78 8.13 -18.05
CA ILE A 107 -8.04 8.45 -16.64
C ILE A 107 -7.41 9.80 -16.31
N GLU A 108 -8.17 10.62 -15.59
CA GLU A 108 -7.73 11.88 -15.00
C GLU A 108 -7.74 11.70 -13.48
N ILE A 109 -6.58 11.77 -12.85
CA ILE A 109 -6.44 11.56 -11.39
C ILE A 109 -6.05 12.87 -10.74
N HIS A 110 -6.87 13.34 -9.80
CA HIS A 110 -6.57 14.48 -8.97
C HIS A 110 -6.06 13.98 -7.61
N ALA A 111 -4.82 14.31 -7.27
CA ALA A 111 -4.21 13.93 -6.01
C ALA A 111 -3.79 15.15 -5.20
N GLN A 112 -4.17 15.19 -3.94
CA GLN A 112 -3.88 16.30 -3.02
C GLN A 112 -2.47 16.20 -2.48
N LEU A 113 -1.65 17.24 -2.67
CA LEU A 113 -0.28 17.28 -2.16
C LEU A 113 -0.28 17.44 -0.63
N ASN A 114 0.64 16.72 0.02
CA ASN A 114 0.82 16.67 1.48
C ASN A 114 1.62 17.88 2.02
N THR A 115 1.15 19.08 1.72
CA THR A 115 1.85 20.33 2.05
C THR A 115 1.14 21.06 3.19
N SER A 116 1.90 21.79 4.01
CA SER A 116 1.34 22.50 5.17
C SER A 116 0.58 23.78 4.81
N ARG A 117 0.78 24.31 3.60
CA ARG A 117 0.17 25.56 3.11
C ARG A 117 -0.46 25.37 1.74
N LYS A 118 -1.46 26.20 1.45
CA LYS A 118 -2.20 26.22 0.18
C LYS A 118 -1.32 26.64 -1.00
N LEU A 119 -1.74 26.37 -2.24
CA LEU A 119 -0.88 26.48 -3.42
C LEU A 119 -0.48 27.93 -3.72
N PHE A 120 -1.44 28.84 -3.56
CA PHE A 120 -1.28 30.27 -3.85
C PHE A 120 -1.62 31.17 -2.65
N SER A 121 -1.62 30.61 -1.44
CA SER A 121 -2.06 31.30 -0.22
C SER A 121 -1.21 30.87 0.99
N PRO A 122 -0.94 31.78 1.94
CA PRO A 122 -0.20 31.45 3.15
C PRO A 122 -1.03 30.65 4.17
N ALA A 123 -2.34 30.51 3.96
CA ALA A 123 -3.19 29.75 4.87
C ALA A 123 -2.78 28.27 4.90
N ALA A 124 -2.96 27.65 6.07
CA ALA A 124 -2.65 26.25 6.27
C ALA A 124 -3.63 25.36 5.49
N THR A 125 -3.19 24.17 5.11
CA THR A 125 -4.09 23.12 4.64
C THR A 125 -4.78 22.48 5.84
N SER A 126 -6.06 22.17 5.72
CA SER A 126 -6.84 21.46 6.74
C SER A 126 -7.91 20.58 6.10
N PHE A 127 -8.33 19.54 6.82
CA PHE A 127 -9.29 18.55 6.31
C PHE A 127 -10.61 18.57 7.07
N ASN A 128 -10.54 18.54 8.40
CA ASN A 128 -11.67 18.36 9.31
C ASN A 128 -11.70 19.40 10.43
N ASP A 129 -10.95 20.48 10.28
CA ASP A 129 -10.96 21.59 11.24
C ASP A 129 -12.24 22.41 11.09
N GLU A 130 -12.45 23.35 12.03
CA GLU A 130 -13.64 24.18 12.06
C GLU A 130 -13.87 24.88 10.70
N PRO A 131 -15.09 24.86 10.13
CA PRO A 131 -15.34 25.44 8.82
C PRO A 131 -14.87 26.88 8.68
N ASN A 132 -14.21 27.21 7.57
CA ASN A 132 -13.69 28.54 7.26
C ASN A 132 -12.65 29.10 8.25
N SER A 133 -12.00 28.27 9.07
CA SER A 133 -10.92 28.68 10.00
C SER A 133 -9.54 28.82 9.34
N HIS A 134 -9.32 28.19 8.18
CA HIS A 134 -8.04 28.18 7.46
C HIS A 134 -8.18 28.87 6.10
N VAL A 135 -8.43 30.17 6.12
CA VAL A 135 -8.76 30.98 4.94
C VAL A 135 -7.99 32.29 4.95
N ALA A 136 -7.30 32.62 3.86
CA ALA A 136 -6.71 33.93 3.63
C ALA A 136 -7.58 34.81 2.70
N LEU A 137 -7.25 36.09 2.59
CA LEU A 137 -7.99 37.03 1.72
C LEU A 137 -8.07 36.56 0.26
N PHE A 138 -7.01 35.96 -0.25
CA PHE A 138 -6.97 35.42 -1.61
C PHE A 138 -7.90 34.21 -1.80
N ASP A 139 -8.00 33.33 -0.78
CA ASP A 139 -8.80 32.10 -0.84
C ASP A 139 -10.29 32.39 -1.05
N VAL A 140 -10.78 33.52 -0.55
CA VAL A 140 -12.17 34.00 -0.70
C VAL A 140 -12.30 35.13 -1.73
N ALA A 141 -11.31 35.28 -2.61
CA ALA A 141 -11.30 36.24 -3.71
C ALA A 141 -11.61 37.70 -3.28
N MET A 142 -11.05 38.14 -2.14
CA MET A 142 -11.22 39.52 -1.70
C MET A 142 -10.64 40.49 -2.73
N PRO A 143 -11.36 41.57 -3.10
CA PRO A 143 -10.86 42.54 -4.07
C PRO A 143 -9.48 43.09 -3.68
N GLY A 144 -8.53 43.03 -4.62
CA GLY A 144 -7.15 43.48 -4.41
C GLY A 144 -6.20 42.41 -3.85
N SER A 145 -6.68 41.22 -3.49
CA SER A 145 -5.81 40.08 -3.18
C SER A 145 -5.13 39.52 -4.43
N GLN A 146 -3.95 38.92 -4.28
CA GLN A 146 -3.17 38.32 -5.37
C GLN A 146 -2.67 36.91 -4.99
N PRO A 147 -2.49 36.01 -5.96
CA PRO A 147 -1.96 34.67 -5.71
C PRO A 147 -0.47 34.73 -5.31
N LEU A 148 -0.11 34.00 -4.25
CA LEU A 148 1.28 33.84 -3.80
C LEU A 148 1.68 32.37 -3.86
N PHE A 149 2.37 31.97 -4.93
CA PHE A 149 2.84 30.59 -5.11
C PHE A 149 3.76 30.13 -3.97
N GLN A 150 3.37 29.03 -3.31
CA GLN A 150 4.17 28.38 -2.25
C GLN A 150 5.13 27.37 -2.89
N LYS A 151 6.42 27.70 -2.91
CA LYS A 151 7.46 26.92 -3.61
C LYS A 151 7.64 25.52 -3.03
N GLU A 152 7.33 25.34 -1.75
CA GLU A 152 7.40 24.07 -1.05
C GLU A 152 6.47 23.02 -1.67
N THR A 153 5.38 23.44 -2.31
CA THR A 153 4.43 22.55 -3.01
C THR A 153 5.06 21.86 -4.22
N LEU A 154 6.14 22.42 -4.77
CA LEU A 154 6.85 21.85 -5.92
C LEU A 154 7.61 20.58 -5.55
N ILE A 155 8.06 20.43 -4.31
CA ILE A 155 8.84 19.26 -3.86
C ILE A 155 8.03 17.96 -4.01
N PRO A 156 6.85 17.82 -3.37
CA PRO A 156 6.05 16.62 -3.55
C PRO A 156 5.52 16.46 -4.98
N ALA A 157 5.24 17.56 -5.69
CA ALA A 157 4.81 17.50 -7.10
C ALA A 157 5.88 16.92 -8.04
N ILE A 158 7.14 17.35 -7.91
CA ILE A 158 8.25 16.80 -8.68
C ILE A 158 8.51 15.34 -8.29
N ARG A 159 8.45 14.99 -7.00
CA ARG A 159 8.59 13.58 -6.57
C ARG A 159 7.54 12.68 -7.21
N ALA A 160 6.28 13.12 -7.23
CA ALA A 160 5.21 12.42 -7.92
C ALA A 160 5.51 12.25 -9.41
N ALA A 161 5.85 13.34 -10.11
CA ALA A 161 6.16 13.28 -11.54
C ALA A 161 7.37 12.38 -11.86
N LEU A 162 8.41 12.39 -11.04
CA LEU A 162 9.57 11.49 -11.19
C LEU A 162 9.18 10.02 -10.95
N ALA A 163 8.34 9.73 -9.95
CA ALA A 163 7.82 8.37 -9.71
C ALA A 163 6.95 7.84 -10.85
N LEU A 164 6.34 8.76 -11.61
CA LEU A 164 5.53 8.51 -12.80
C LEU A 164 6.36 8.53 -14.11
N ASN A 165 7.69 8.55 -13.98
CA ASN A 165 8.66 8.60 -15.09
C ASN A 165 8.44 9.78 -16.06
N CYS A 166 7.92 10.91 -15.59
CA CYS A 166 7.69 12.09 -16.42
C CYS A 166 8.97 12.92 -16.66
N GLU A 167 9.02 13.59 -17.81
CA GLU A 167 9.98 14.64 -18.12
C GLU A 167 9.58 15.96 -17.41
N ILE A 168 10.37 16.37 -16.41
CA ILE A 168 10.17 17.66 -15.73
C ILE A 168 10.57 18.81 -16.67
N GLN A 169 9.67 19.76 -16.86
CA GLN A 169 9.88 20.92 -17.73
C GLN A 169 10.69 22.00 -16.98
N PRO A 170 11.74 22.59 -17.59
CA PRO A 170 12.55 23.61 -16.93
C PRO A 170 11.79 24.93 -16.71
N VAL A 171 10.74 25.16 -17.51
CA VAL A 171 9.84 26.31 -17.40
C VAL A 171 8.40 25.80 -17.47
N SER A 172 7.57 26.33 -16.58
CA SER A 172 6.14 26.04 -16.51
C SER A 172 5.37 27.33 -16.24
N ARG A 173 4.10 27.39 -16.67
CA ARG A 173 3.23 28.56 -16.48
C ARG A 173 1.89 28.14 -15.91
N PHE A 174 1.27 29.06 -15.18
CA PHE A 174 -0.07 28.92 -14.65
C PHE A 174 -1.08 29.61 -15.57
N ASP A 175 -2.27 29.03 -15.64
CA ASP A 175 -3.39 29.45 -16.48
C ASP A 175 -4.67 29.52 -15.65
N ARG A 176 -5.59 30.39 -16.04
CA ARG A 176 -6.93 30.49 -15.46
C ARG A 176 -7.93 29.67 -16.26
N LYS A 177 -8.56 28.71 -15.60
CA LYS A 177 -9.71 27.95 -16.09
C LYS A 177 -11.00 28.61 -15.55
N HIS A 178 -11.70 29.38 -16.38
CA HIS A 178 -12.85 30.18 -15.96
C HIS A 178 -14.13 29.35 -15.90
N TYR A 179 -14.76 29.32 -14.74
CA TYR A 179 -16.11 28.80 -14.56
C TYR A 179 -16.72 29.39 -13.29
N PHE A 180 -18.03 29.67 -13.34
CA PHE A 180 -18.76 30.17 -12.19
C PHE A 180 -19.40 29.01 -11.45
N TRP A 181 -18.91 28.75 -10.25
CA TRP A 181 -19.53 27.87 -9.28
C TRP A 181 -19.29 28.43 -7.89
N TRP A 182 -20.23 28.21 -6.97
CA TRP A 182 -20.19 28.82 -5.64
C TRP A 182 -19.01 28.32 -4.78
N ASP A 183 -18.41 27.17 -5.12
CA ASP A 183 -17.23 26.63 -4.43
C ASP A 183 -15.89 27.19 -4.98
N GLN A 184 -15.94 27.96 -6.07
CA GLN A 184 -14.80 28.61 -6.71
C GLN A 184 -14.99 30.14 -6.64
N PRO A 185 -14.60 30.80 -5.53
CA PRO A 185 -14.97 32.18 -5.24
C PRO A 185 -14.41 33.19 -6.26
N SER A 186 -13.25 32.90 -6.86
CA SER A 186 -12.62 33.74 -7.89
C SER A 186 -13.33 33.68 -9.25
N GLY A 187 -14.24 32.72 -9.48
CA GLY A 187 -14.83 32.47 -10.81
C GLY A 187 -13.86 31.88 -11.83
N TYR A 188 -12.67 31.47 -11.38
CA TYR A 188 -11.68 30.73 -12.15
C TYR A 188 -10.78 29.90 -11.24
N GLN A 189 -10.36 28.73 -11.69
CA GLN A 189 -9.35 27.90 -11.03
C GLN A 189 -7.99 28.17 -11.67
N ILE A 190 -6.95 28.38 -10.86
CA ILE A 190 -5.57 28.44 -11.36
C ILE A 190 -5.05 27.00 -11.52
N THR A 191 -4.59 26.69 -12.74
CA THR A 191 -4.11 25.36 -13.17
C THR A 191 -2.95 25.51 -14.16
N GLN A 192 -2.53 24.46 -14.88
CA GLN A 192 -1.52 24.54 -15.94
C GLN A 192 -1.98 23.77 -17.18
N PHE A 193 -2.45 24.49 -18.19
CA PHE A 193 -2.99 23.91 -19.42
C PHE A 193 -1.95 23.91 -20.55
N TYR A 194 -1.30 25.04 -20.81
CA TYR A 194 -0.38 25.17 -21.96
C TYR A 194 1.04 24.64 -21.65
N GLU A 195 1.57 25.00 -20.48
CA GLU A 195 2.94 24.67 -20.05
C GLU A 195 2.94 23.95 -18.69
N PRO A 196 2.37 22.73 -18.58
CA PRO A 196 2.39 21.95 -17.35
C PRO A 196 3.82 21.58 -16.95
N PHE A 197 4.05 21.43 -15.64
CA PHE A 197 5.39 21.24 -15.09
C PHE A 197 6.03 19.88 -15.43
N ALA A 198 5.24 18.88 -15.82
CA ALA A 198 5.77 17.57 -16.24
C ALA A 198 4.95 16.96 -17.39
N LYS A 199 5.62 16.26 -18.31
CA LYS A 199 5.04 15.68 -19.53
C LYS A 199 5.61 14.29 -19.81
N LYS A 200 4.96 13.53 -20.71
CA LYS A 200 5.49 12.26 -21.29
C LYS A 200 5.99 11.25 -20.26
N GLY A 201 5.19 11.00 -19.22
CA GLY A 201 5.45 9.90 -18.30
C GLY A 201 4.96 8.57 -18.84
N HIS A 202 5.15 7.53 -18.05
CA HIS A 202 4.57 6.22 -18.31
C HIS A 202 4.57 5.36 -17.04
N ILE A 203 3.62 4.43 -16.98
CA ILE A 203 3.56 3.40 -15.95
C ILE A 203 3.44 2.05 -16.62
N THR A 204 4.31 1.13 -16.23
CA THR A 204 4.21 -0.28 -16.61
C THR A 204 3.50 -1.05 -15.52
N LEU A 205 2.41 -1.71 -15.89
CA LEU A 205 1.69 -2.67 -15.08
C LEU A 205 2.11 -4.07 -15.50
N LEU A 206 2.35 -4.96 -14.55
CA LEU A 206 2.74 -6.34 -14.78
C LEU A 206 1.61 -7.29 -14.40
N ALA A 207 1.62 -8.53 -14.91
CA ALA A 207 0.65 -9.56 -14.55
C ALA A 207 0.49 -9.73 -13.02
N ARG A 208 1.60 -9.61 -12.27
CA ARG A 208 1.63 -9.66 -10.80
C ARG A 208 0.86 -8.53 -10.10
N ASP A 209 0.66 -7.39 -10.76
CA ASP A 209 -0.15 -6.28 -10.23
C ASP A 209 -1.65 -6.58 -10.32
N GLY A 210 -2.02 -7.65 -11.07
CA GLY A 210 -3.39 -8.14 -11.16
C GLY A 210 -4.20 -7.53 -12.30
N ILE A 211 -3.54 -7.13 -13.41
CA ILE A 211 -4.17 -6.68 -14.67
C ILE A 211 -5.10 -7.76 -15.27
N SER A 212 -5.83 -7.40 -16.33
CA SER A 212 -6.64 -8.37 -17.06
C SER A 212 -5.79 -9.49 -17.65
N THR A 213 -6.31 -10.72 -17.66
CA THR A 213 -5.59 -11.87 -18.27
C THR A 213 -5.35 -11.69 -19.78
N GLU A 214 -6.25 -10.94 -20.42
CA GLU A 214 -6.27 -10.61 -21.85
C GLU A 214 -5.14 -9.64 -22.23
N ASP A 215 -4.58 -8.91 -21.26
CA ASP A 215 -3.48 -7.97 -21.45
C ASP A 215 -2.09 -8.65 -21.46
N GLY A 216 -2.00 -9.94 -21.11
CA GLY A 216 -0.75 -10.69 -21.09
C GLY A 216 0.15 -10.37 -19.89
N GLU A 217 1.47 -10.38 -20.09
CA GLU A 217 2.47 -10.26 -19.02
C GLU A 217 2.67 -8.81 -18.54
N SER A 218 2.43 -7.82 -19.41
CA SER A 218 2.65 -6.41 -19.08
C SER A 218 1.88 -5.46 -19.99
N VAL A 219 1.43 -4.34 -19.44
CA VAL A 219 0.85 -3.20 -20.16
C VAL A 219 1.58 -1.94 -19.75
N THR A 220 2.00 -1.12 -20.71
CA THR A 220 2.51 0.23 -20.41
C THR A 220 1.49 1.25 -20.83
N VAL A 221 1.15 2.17 -19.92
CA VAL A 221 0.21 3.27 -20.16
C VAL A 221 0.98 4.57 -20.10
N GLY A 222 0.89 5.38 -21.15
CA GLY A 222 1.47 6.71 -21.19
C GLY A 222 0.80 7.69 -20.22
N ILE A 223 1.58 8.62 -19.67
CA ILE A 223 1.08 9.79 -18.96
C ILE A 223 1.36 10.99 -19.83
N LYS A 224 0.30 11.64 -20.30
CA LYS A 224 0.39 12.80 -21.15
C LYS A 224 1.06 13.96 -20.42
N GLN A 225 0.53 14.30 -19.24
CA GLN A 225 1.04 15.37 -18.40
C GLN A 225 0.66 15.22 -16.93
N VAL A 226 1.43 15.91 -16.08
CA VAL A 226 1.09 16.21 -14.69
C VAL A 226 1.12 17.72 -14.51
N GLN A 227 0.07 18.28 -13.95
CA GLN A 227 -0.09 19.73 -13.75
C GLN A 227 -0.44 20.06 -12.30
N LEU A 228 -0.04 21.24 -11.85
CA LEU A 228 -0.44 21.80 -10.56
C LEU A 228 -1.76 22.57 -10.67
N GLU A 229 -2.66 22.39 -9.72
CA GLU A 229 -3.89 23.17 -9.66
C GLU A 229 -4.45 23.38 -8.25
N GLN A 230 -5.40 24.30 -8.12
CA GLN A 230 -6.12 24.57 -6.88
C GLN A 230 -7.30 23.64 -6.69
N ASP A 231 -7.54 23.12 -5.49
CA ASP A 231 -8.83 22.51 -5.16
C ASP A 231 -9.93 23.54 -4.90
N THR A 232 -11.19 23.11 -4.98
CA THR A 232 -12.38 23.93 -4.71
C THR A 232 -12.83 23.82 -3.26
N ALA A 233 -13.70 24.74 -2.82
CA ALA A 233 -14.34 24.65 -1.52
C ALA A 233 -15.21 23.39 -1.38
N LYS A 234 -15.53 23.00 -0.14
CA LYS A 234 -16.46 21.91 0.13
C LYS A 234 -17.88 22.47 0.16
N THR A 235 -18.77 21.91 -0.65
CA THR A 235 -20.21 22.23 -0.62
C THR A 235 -20.96 21.21 0.24
N LEU A 236 -21.71 21.69 1.23
CA LEU A 236 -22.61 20.89 2.06
C LEU A 236 -24.05 21.27 1.71
N ALA A 237 -24.77 20.35 1.07
CA ALA A 237 -26.18 20.55 0.75
C ALA A 237 -27.05 20.45 2.01
N GLN A 238 -27.95 21.41 2.19
CA GLN A 238 -28.94 21.47 3.26
C GLN A 238 -30.35 21.33 2.69
N THR A 239 -31.32 21.09 3.56
CA THR A 239 -32.74 21.12 3.20
C THR A 239 -33.15 22.51 2.71
N GLY A 240 -34.09 22.54 1.76
CA GLY A 240 -34.63 23.80 1.23
C GLY A 240 -33.77 24.51 0.18
N ASN A 241 -32.95 23.77 -0.59
CA ASN A 241 -32.08 24.33 -1.64
C ASN A 241 -31.05 25.34 -1.09
N VAL A 242 -30.62 25.13 0.15
CA VAL A 242 -29.57 25.90 0.81
C VAL A 242 -28.27 25.10 0.71
N HIS A 243 -27.17 25.78 0.44
CA HIS A 243 -25.84 25.19 0.38
C HIS A 243 -24.92 25.94 1.33
N TRP A 244 -24.26 25.21 2.22
CA TRP A 244 -23.20 25.76 3.06
C TRP A 244 -21.85 25.51 2.39
N LEU A 245 -20.97 26.50 2.47
CA LEU A 245 -19.65 26.46 1.87
C LEU A 245 -18.60 26.49 2.97
N ASP A 246 -17.65 25.57 2.85
CA ASP A 246 -16.46 25.53 3.67
C ASP A 246 -15.22 25.75 2.78
N PHE A 247 -14.62 26.92 2.94
CA PHE A 247 -13.46 27.40 2.20
C PHE A 247 -12.12 26.91 2.78
N ASN A 248 -12.10 26.06 3.81
CA ASN A 248 -10.86 25.44 4.29
C ASN A 248 -10.09 24.74 3.17
N ARG A 249 -10.80 24.02 2.30
CA ARG A 249 -10.22 23.25 1.18
C ARG A 249 -9.88 24.10 -0.05
N VAL A 250 -10.46 25.29 -0.20
CA VAL A 250 -10.22 26.10 -1.41
C VAL A 250 -8.74 26.46 -1.50
N GLY A 251 -8.14 26.30 -2.69
CA GLY A 251 -6.73 26.62 -2.92
C GLY A 251 -5.73 25.59 -2.39
N VAL A 252 -6.20 24.49 -1.79
CA VAL A 252 -5.34 23.35 -1.43
C VAL A 252 -4.62 22.84 -2.68
N PRO A 253 -3.32 22.47 -2.62
CA PRO A 253 -2.57 22.08 -3.80
C PRO A 253 -2.96 20.68 -4.29
N LEU A 254 -3.25 20.58 -5.58
CA LEU A 254 -3.47 19.33 -6.29
C LEU A 254 -2.41 19.15 -7.38
N ILE A 255 -2.12 17.89 -7.69
CA ILE A 255 -1.65 17.49 -9.00
C ILE A 255 -2.77 16.78 -9.75
N GLU A 256 -2.96 17.14 -11.02
CA GLU A 256 -3.79 16.39 -11.95
C GLU A 256 -2.87 15.58 -12.87
N ILE A 257 -3.05 14.25 -12.87
CA ILE A 257 -2.31 13.28 -13.66
C ILE A 257 -3.23 12.80 -14.78
N ILE A 258 -2.86 13.08 -16.03
CA ILE A 258 -3.68 12.78 -17.21
C ILE A 258 -3.00 11.65 -17.99
N THR A 259 -3.67 10.51 -18.12
CA THR A 259 -3.15 9.37 -18.89
C THR A 259 -3.44 9.53 -20.38
N GLU A 260 -2.64 8.86 -21.21
CA GLU A 260 -3.03 8.60 -22.60
C GLU A 260 -4.21 7.60 -22.63
N PRO A 261 -5.05 7.64 -23.68
CA PRO A 261 -6.21 6.75 -23.81
C PRO A 261 -5.79 5.38 -24.35
N GLU A 262 -4.96 4.65 -23.60
CA GLU A 262 -4.33 3.38 -24.02
C GLU A 262 -4.85 2.15 -23.24
N ILE A 263 -5.88 2.33 -22.41
CA ILE A 263 -6.39 1.27 -21.55
C ILE A 263 -7.59 0.59 -22.22
N HIS A 264 -7.51 -0.74 -22.39
CA HIS A 264 -8.52 -1.51 -23.12
C HIS A 264 -9.37 -2.44 -22.24
N HIS A 265 -8.98 -2.66 -20.98
CA HIS A 265 -9.68 -3.55 -20.07
C HIS A 265 -10.07 -2.85 -18.76
N PRO A 266 -11.33 -2.96 -18.29
CA PRO A 266 -11.82 -2.29 -17.08
C PRO A 266 -11.01 -2.59 -15.82
N ARG A 267 -10.59 -3.85 -15.64
CA ARG A 267 -9.76 -4.27 -14.52
C ARG A 267 -8.40 -3.58 -14.53
N THR A 268 -7.79 -3.45 -15.70
CA THR A 268 -6.48 -2.81 -15.88
C THR A 268 -6.54 -1.32 -15.55
N ALA A 269 -7.66 -0.64 -15.85
CA ALA A 269 -7.90 0.74 -15.41
C ALA A 269 -7.89 0.87 -13.88
N ALA A 270 -8.58 -0.03 -13.17
CA ALA A 270 -8.59 -0.04 -11.70
C ALA A 270 -7.22 -0.36 -11.10
N VAL A 271 -6.45 -1.27 -11.73
CA VAL A 271 -5.07 -1.58 -11.33
C VAL A 271 -4.16 -0.38 -11.54
N LEU A 272 -4.32 0.38 -12.62
CA LEU A 272 -3.55 1.61 -12.87
C LEU A 272 -3.75 2.65 -11.76
N VAL A 273 -5.00 2.92 -11.39
CA VAL A 273 -5.32 3.87 -10.29
C VAL A 273 -4.67 3.42 -8.98
N ARG A 274 -4.73 2.11 -8.68
CA ARG A 274 -4.08 1.53 -7.49
C ARG A 274 -2.56 1.69 -7.53
N LYS A 275 -1.94 1.44 -8.68
CA LYS A 275 -0.48 1.57 -8.87
C LYS A 275 -0.04 3.03 -8.69
N ILE A 276 -0.78 3.97 -9.25
CA ILE A 276 -0.54 5.41 -9.06
C ILE A 276 -0.65 5.77 -7.58
N GLN A 277 -1.72 5.36 -6.90
CA GLN A 277 -1.86 5.60 -5.45
C GLN A 277 -0.65 5.05 -4.66
N LEU A 278 -0.21 3.83 -4.97
CA LEU A 278 0.95 3.22 -4.32
C LEU A 278 2.24 4.00 -4.58
N LEU A 279 2.46 4.45 -5.81
CA LEU A 279 3.63 5.27 -6.18
C LEU A 279 3.64 6.59 -5.41
N LEU A 280 2.52 7.33 -5.41
CA LEU A 280 2.40 8.62 -4.73
C LEU A 280 2.59 8.50 -3.22
N ASN A 281 2.05 7.43 -2.60
CA ASN A 281 2.25 7.16 -1.18
C ASN A 281 3.74 6.84 -0.89
N THR A 282 4.39 6.06 -1.74
CA THR A 282 5.79 5.63 -1.55
C THR A 282 6.76 6.81 -1.57
N VAL A 283 6.50 7.81 -2.40
CA VAL A 283 7.36 9.00 -2.52
C VAL A 283 6.92 10.16 -1.61
N ASP A 284 5.94 9.92 -0.73
CA ASP A 284 5.38 10.90 0.20
C ASP A 284 5.06 12.22 -0.51
N SER A 285 4.28 12.13 -1.60
CA SER A 285 3.88 13.31 -2.37
C SER A 285 2.46 13.77 -2.05
N CYS A 286 1.58 12.85 -1.70
CA CYS A 286 0.16 13.13 -1.62
C CYS A 286 -0.46 12.57 -0.34
N VAL A 287 -1.57 13.16 0.05
CA VAL A 287 -2.45 12.64 1.08
C VAL A 287 -3.07 11.37 0.52
N SER A 288 -2.81 10.25 1.20
CA SER A 288 -3.19 8.93 0.69
C SER A 288 -4.66 8.63 0.90
N GLY A 289 -5.30 7.98 -0.08
CA GLY A 289 -6.62 7.36 0.08
C GLY A 289 -7.69 7.99 -0.79
N MET A 290 -8.48 7.15 -1.46
CA MET A 290 -9.72 7.63 -2.10
C MET A 290 -10.81 7.86 -1.05
N GLU A 291 -10.77 7.08 0.02
CA GLU A 291 -11.68 7.12 1.17
C GLU A 291 -11.55 8.38 2.01
N THR A 292 -10.35 8.94 2.12
CA THR A 292 -10.06 10.21 2.79
C THR A 292 -10.25 11.42 1.86
N GLY A 293 -10.50 11.18 0.57
CA GLY A 293 -10.61 12.21 -0.47
C GLY A 293 -9.27 12.75 -0.97
N GLY A 294 -8.14 12.18 -0.54
CA GLY A 294 -6.80 12.59 -0.99
C GLY A 294 -6.51 12.25 -2.45
N LEU A 295 -7.22 11.27 -3.02
CA LEU A 295 -7.16 10.90 -4.44
C LEU A 295 -8.57 10.77 -5.04
N ARG A 296 -8.78 11.40 -6.20
CA ARG A 296 -10.02 11.33 -7.00
C ARG A 296 -9.67 10.88 -8.41
N ALA A 297 -10.53 10.09 -9.03
CA ALA A 297 -10.36 9.66 -10.42
C ALA A 297 -11.64 9.95 -11.22
N ASP A 298 -11.47 10.64 -12.35
CA ASP A 298 -12.47 10.80 -13.39
C ASP A 298 -12.05 9.93 -14.58
N VAL A 299 -13.02 9.24 -15.18
CA VAL A 299 -12.73 8.20 -16.19
C VAL A 299 -13.42 8.54 -17.50
N ASN A 300 -12.64 8.57 -18.57
CA ASN A 300 -13.10 8.85 -19.92
C ASN A 300 -13.25 7.53 -20.69
N VAL A 301 -14.47 7.17 -21.08
CA VAL A 301 -14.80 5.91 -21.74
C VAL A 301 -15.30 6.16 -23.17
N SER A 302 -14.76 5.39 -24.12
CA SER A 302 -15.28 5.30 -25.48
C SER A 302 -15.23 3.86 -25.96
N VAL A 303 -16.16 3.48 -26.85
CA VAL A 303 -16.14 2.18 -27.53
C VAL A 303 -16.17 2.37 -29.04
N ARG A 304 -15.55 1.45 -29.77
CA ARG A 304 -15.63 1.35 -31.24
C ARG A 304 -15.78 -0.09 -31.68
N LYS A 305 -16.20 -0.31 -32.92
CA LYS A 305 -16.20 -1.66 -33.49
C LYS A 305 -14.77 -2.08 -33.87
N THR A 306 -14.43 -3.34 -33.63
CA THR A 306 -13.09 -3.88 -33.91
C THR A 306 -12.77 -3.95 -35.41
N ASP A 307 -13.80 -4.02 -36.26
CA ASP A 307 -13.67 -4.09 -37.71
C ASP A 307 -13.62 -2.72 -38.41
N ASP A 308 -13.71 -1.61 -37.67
CA ASP A 308 -13.64 -0.26 -38.23
C ASP A 308 -12.22 0.03 -38.78
N PRO A 309 -12.05 0.15 -40.12
CA PRO A 309 -10.74 0.33 -40.74
C PRO A 309 -10.14 1.71 -40.43
N SER A 310 -10.97 2.69 -40.04
CA SER A 310 -10.51 4.05 -39.74
C SER A 310 -9.73 4.13 -38.43
N LYS A 311 -9.89 3.14 -37.53
CA LYS A 311 -9.32 3.10 -36.18
C LYS A 311 -9.49 4.42 -35.41
N LYS A 312 -10.57 5.16 -35.68
CA LYS A 312 -10.90 6.37 -34.91
C LYS A 312 -11.44 5.98 -33.54
N LEU A 313 -11.16 6.81 -32.54
CA LEU A 313 -11.77 6.65 -31.22
C LEU A 313 -13.27 6.95 -31.30
N GLY A 314 -14.06 6.26 -30.49
CA GLY A 314 -15.49 6.53 -30.34
C GLY A 314 -15.74 7.86 -29.62
N THR A 315 -17.01 8.25 -29.51
CA THR A 315 -17.38 9.45 -28.75
C THR A 315 -17.09 9.26 -27.27
N ARG A 316 -16.32 10.20 -26.68
CA ARG A 316 -15.95 10.20 -25.26
C ARG A 316 -17.14 10.48 -24.35
N THR A 317 -17.32 9.64 -23.33
CA THR A 317 -18.17 9.91 -22.16
C THR A 317 -17.31 9.97 -20.91
N GLU A 318 -17.43 11.05 -20.15
CA GLU A 318 -16.69 11.25 -18.90
C GLU A 318 -17.54 10.80 -17.72
N ILE A 319 -16.96 10.02 -16.80
CA ILE A 319 -17.61 9.52 -15.60
C ILE A 319 -16.93 10.15 -14.38
N LYS A 320 -17.72 10.85 -13.56
CA LYS A 320 -17.27 11.49 -12.31
C LYS A 320 -17.82 10.78 -11.07
N ASN A 321 -17.30 11.19 -9.91
CA ASN A 321 -17.69 10.72 -8.57
C ASN A 321 -17.34 9.24 -8.29
N LEU A 322 -16.17 8.81 -8.74
CA LEU A 322 -15.64 7.48 -8.46
C LEU A 322 -14.82 7.52 -7.17
N SER A 323 -15.42 7.10 -6.07
CA SER A 323 -14.82 7.17 -4.72
C SER A 323 -14.06 5.92 -4.30
N THR A 324 -14.04 4.87 -5.12
CA THR A 324 -13.28 3.64 -4.83
C THR A 324 -12.70 3.05 -6.10
N ILE A 325 -11.59 2.30 -5.98
CA ILE A 325 -10.97 1.59 -7.11
C ILE A 325 -11.95 0.59 -7.76
N LYS A 326 -12.78 -0.08 -6.97
CA LYS A 326 -13.79 -0.99 -7.51
C LYS A 326 -14.89 -0.24 -8.29
N ALA A 327 -15.27 0.96 -7.83
CA ALA A 327 -16.21 1.80 -8.56
C ALA A 327 -15.66 2.20 -9.94
N VAL A 328 -14.35 2.40 -10.10
CA VAL A 328 -13.72 2.65 -11.40
C VAL A 328 -14.00 1.51 -12.37
N GLU A 329 -13.68 0.27 -11.99
CA GLU A 329 -13.93 -0.92 -12.84
C GLU A 329 -15.42 -1.09 -13.16
N ASP A 330 -16.27 -1.07 -12.14
CA ASP A 330 -17.71 -1.31 -12.30
C ASP A 330 -18.37 -0.22 -13.17
N ALA A 331 -17.93 1.04 -13.05
CA ALA A 331 -18.45 2.15 -13.85
C ALA A 331 -18.03 2.08 -15.32
N ILE A 332 -16.79 1.66 -15.60
CA ILE A 332 -16.31 1.45 -16.98
C ILE A 332 -17.13 0.35 -17.65
N ILE A 333 -17.36 -0.77 -16.95
CA ILE A 333 -18.16 -1.89 -17.46
C ILE A 333 -19.59 -1.41 -17.79
N ALA A 334 -20.22 -0.70 -16.85
CA ALA A 334 -21.57 -0.19 -17.04
C ALA A 334 -21.68 0.79 -18.22
N GLU A 335 -20.70 1.70 -18.37
CA GLU A 335 -20.70 2.69 -19.45
C GLU A 335 -20.39 2.06 -20.81
N ARG A 336 -19.42 1.14 -20.88
CA ARG A 336 -19.12 0.35 -22.08
C ARG A 336 -20.38 -0.35 -22.58
N ASP A 337 -21.04 -1.12 -21.71
CA ASP A 337 -22.23 -1.89 -22.07
C ASP A 337 -23.40 -0.98 -22.48
N ARG A 338 -23.50 0.22 -21.88
CA ARG A 338 -24.48 1.24 -22.28
C ARG A 338 -24.19 1.77 -23.68
N GLN A 339 -22.95 2.16 -23.98
CA GLN A 339 -22.58 2.69 -25.28
C GLN A 339 -22.78 1.65 -26.38
N ILE A 340 -22.36 0.40 -26.14
CA ILE A 340 -22.56 -0.71 -27.07
C ILE A 340 -24.05 -0.92 -27.37
N ARG A 341 -24.91 -1.04 -26.34
CA ARG A 341 -26.36 -1.22 -26.54
C ARG A 341 -26.98 -0.09 -27.36
N GLN A 342 -26.54 1.16 -27.14
CA GLN A 342 -27.06 2.29 -27.88
C GLN A 342 -26.61 2.28 -29.35
N LEU A 343 -25.36 1.92 -29.63
CA LEU A 343 -24.83 1.82 -30.99
C LEU A 343 -25.43 0.63 -31.75
N GLU A 344 -25.64 -0.51 -31.09
CA GLU A 344 -26.31 -1.68 -31.67
C GLU A 344 -27.78 -1.40 -32.01
N ALA A 345 -28.44 -0.53 -31.24
CA ALA A 345 -29.79 -0.05 -31.55
C ALA A 345 -29.83 1.00 -32.69
N GLY A 346 -28.69 1.32 -33.32
CA GLY A 346 -28.58 2.33 -34.37
C GLY A 346 -28.60 3.77 -33.86
N GLY A 347 -28.45 3.98 -32.55
CA GLY A 347 -28.35 5.30 -31.93
C GLY A 347 -26.94 5.91 -32.05
N VAL A 348 -26.80 7.16 -31.59
CA VAL A 348 -25.53 7.89 -31.57
C VAL A 348 -25.15 8.26 -30.14
N ILE A 349 -23.89 8.04 -29.76
CA ILE A 349 -23.36 8.48 -28.47
C ILE A 349 -23.12 9.99 -28.53
N ALA A 350 -23.81 10.74 -27.66
CA ALA A 350 -23.50 12.14 -27.42
C ALA A 350 -22.38 12.24 -26.38
N GLY A 351 -21.40 13.13 -26.59
CA GLY A 351 -20.38 13.36 -25.58
C GLY A 351 -21.00 14.05 -24.37
N GLU A 352 -20.93 13.46 -23.19
CA GLU A 352 -21.56 13.97 -21.98
C GLU A 352 -20.81 13.56 -20.72
N THR A 353 -21.12 14.25 -19.61
CA THR A 353 -20.60 13.92 -18.29
C THR A 353 -21.67 13.17 -17.49
N ARG A 354 -21.30 12.00 -17.01
CA ARG A 354 -22.15 11.09 -16.23
C ARG A 354 -21.56 10.89 -14.84
N GLY A 355 -22.41 10.48 -13.92
CA GLY A 355 -22.08 10.22 -12.53
C GLY A 355 -22.23 8.75 -12.19
N TRP A 356 -21.39 8.29 -11.28
CA TRP A 356 -21.52 6.98 -10.67
C TRP A 356 -22.06 7.08 -9.24
N THR A 357 -22.77 6.04 -8.80
CA THR A 357 -23.22 5.89 -7.42
C THR A 357 -22.89 4.46 -6.97
N ILE A 358 -22.33 4.32 -5.77
CA ILE A 358 -21.95 3.00 -5.24
C ILE A 358 -23.17 2.08 -5.21
N GLY A 359 -23.02 0.85 -5.72
CA GLY A 359 -24.09 -0.13 -5.84
C GLY A 359 -25.00 0.05 -7.05
N SER A 360 -24.83 1.13 -7.83
CA SER A 360 -25.50 1.27 -9.12
C SER A 360 -24.98 0.23 -10.12
N LYS A 361 -25.83 -0.13 -11.09
CA LYS A 361 -25.45 -0.94 -12.26
C LYS A 361 -25.37 -0.11 -13.54
N GLU A 362 -25.64 1.19 -13.43
CA GLU A 362 -25.74 2.11 -14.55
C GLU A 362 -25.14 3.46 -14.17
N THR A 363 -24.50 4.11 -15.15
CA THR A 363 -24.10 5.51 -15.06
C THR A 363 -25.35 6.39 -15.23
N ARG A 364 -25.41 7.54 -14.56
CA ARG A 364 -26.52 8.50 -14.70
C ARG A 364 -26.03 9.80 -15.29
N ARG A 365 -26.81 10.42 -16.17
CA ARG A 365 -26.49 11.73 -16.74
C ARG A 365 -26.53 12.78 -15.63
N LEU A 366 -25.43 13.52 -15.42
CA LEU A 366 -25.38 14.61 -14.43
C LEU A 366 -25.81 15.94 -15.04
N ARG A 367 -25.47 16.17 -16.32
CA ARG A 367 -25.75 17.43 -17.01
C ARG A 367 -26.23 17.16 -18.43
N GLY A 368 -27.27 17.89 -18.86
CA GLY A 368 -27.58 18.03 -20.29
C GLY A 368 -26.63 19.03 -20.93
N LYS A 369 -25.98 18.69 -22.05
CA LYS A 369 -25.16 19.64 -22.79
C LYS A 369 -26.06 20.65 -23.53
N GLU A 370 -25.88 21.93 -23.24
CA GLU A 370 -26.13 23.04 -24.19
C GLU A 370 -24.83 23.45 -24.91
N GLY A 371 -23.87 22.53 -25.07
CA GLY A 371 -22.56 22.77 -25.69
C GLY A 371 -21.38 22.21 -24.89
N GLU A 372 -20.17 22.27 -25.44
CA GLU A 372 -18.96 22.20 -24.61
C GLU A 372 -18.86 23.48 -23.78
N VAL A 373 -18.60 23.36 -22.48
CA VAL A 373 -18.38 24.53 -21.63
C VAL A 373 -17.02 25.12 -22.00
N ASP A 374 -17.03 26.28 -22.65
CA ASP A 374 -15.81 27.03 -22.94
C ASP A 374 -15.25 27.61 -21.63
N TYR A 375 -14.23 26.95 -21.09
CA TYR A 375 -13.52 27.40 -19.88
C TYR A 375 -12.62 28.62 -20.11
N ARG A 376 -12.49 29.12 -21.34
CA ARG A 376 -11.72 30.33 -21.70
C ARG A 376 -10.35 30.35 -21.02
N TYR A 377 -9.54 29.32 -21.27
CA TYR A 377 -8.18 29.23 -20.74
C TYR A 377 -7.36 30.46 -21.14
N MET A 378 -6.63 31.01 -20.18
CA MET A 378 -5.83 32.22 -20.34
C MET A 378 -4.59 32.11 -19.44
N PRO A 379 -3.38 32.45 -19.91
CA PRO A 379 -2.20 32.58 -19.06
C PRO A 379 -2.46 33.53 -17.89
N ASP A 380 -2.16 33.10 -16.66
CA ASP A 380 -2.38 33.92 -15.48
C ASP A 380 -1.42 35.12 -15.48
N PRO A 381 -1.92 36.37 -15.55
CA PRO A 381 -1.05 37.54 -15.58
C PRO A 381 -0.44 37.89 -14.23
N ASP A 382 -0.99 37.39 -13.12
CA ASP A 382 -0.56 37.72 -11.77
C ASP A 382 0.59 36.80 -11.29
N LEU A 383 0.83 35.69 -12.00
CA LEU A 383 1.87 34.72 -11.67
C LEU A 383 3.02 34.74 -12.70
N PRO A 384 4.27 34.92 -12.27
CA PRO A 384 5.42 34.80 -13.16
C PRO A 384 5.63 33.32 -13.58
N PRO A 385 6.38 33.07 -14.67
CA PRO A 385 6.78 31.72 -15.04
C PRO A 385 7.53 31.02 -13.90
N LEU A 386 7.20 29.75 -13.68
CA LEU A 386 7.90 28.88 -12.75
C LEU A 386 9.14 28.31 -13.44
N VAL A 387 10.32 28.71 -12.97
CA VAL A 387 11.60 28.16 -13.44
C VAL A 387 12.07 27.09 -12.47
N ILE A 388 12.21 25.86 -12.98
CA ILE A 388 12.59 24.68 -12.19
C ILE A 388 14.07 24.40 -12.43
N GLY A 389 14.87 24.55 -11.38
CA GLY A 389 16.31 24.29 -11.44
C GLY A 389 16.62 22.79 -11.60
N ASN A 390 17.55 22.47 -12.51
CA ASN A 390 18.00 21.08 -12.72
C ASN A 390 18.66 20.48 -11.46
N ASP A 391 19.27 21.31 -10.62
CA ASP A 391 19.87 20.91 -9.35
C ASP A 391 18.81 20.40 -8.35
N LEU A 392 17.63 21.03 -8.32
CA LEU A 392 16.49 20.55 -7.53
C LEU A 392 16.00 19.19 -8.06
N VAL A 393 15.82 19.07 -9.38
CA VAL A 393 15.34 17.81 -10.00
C VAL A 393 16.32 16.67 -9.72
N GLN A 394 17.62 16.88 -9.92
CA GLN A 394 18.65 15.87 -9.65
C GLN A 394 18.68 15.49 -8.16
N ARG A 395 18.62 16.48 -7.26
CA ARG A 395 18.56 16.22 -5.82
C ARG A 395 17.35 15.35 -5.48
N LEU A 396 16.17 15.70 -5.99
CA LEU A 396 14.95 14.94 -5.73
C LEU A 396 15.02 13.54 -6.32
N GLN A 397 15.55 13.37 -7.53
CA GLN A 397 15.76 12.07 -8.15
C GLN A 397 16.71 11.17 -7.35
N THR A 398 17.81 11.72 -6.83
CA THR A 398 18.76 10.95 -5.98
C THR A 398 18.22 10.64 -4.58
N SER A 399 17.36 11.50 -4.04
CA SER A 399 16.72 11.31 -2.73
C SER A 399 15.39 10.56 -2.79
N LEU A 400 14.94 10.17 -3.98
CA LEU A 400 13.64 9.52 -4.18
C LEU A 400 13.63 8.18 -3.46
N ALA A 401 12.50 7.87 -2.81
CA ALA A 401 12.29 6.56 -2.22
C ALA A 401 12.42 5.46 -3.28
N VAL A 402 12.78 4.26 -2.86
CA VAL A 402 12.78 3.13 -3.78
C VAL A 402 11.36 2.79 -4.16
N LEU A 403 11.13 2.76 -5.47
CA LEU A 403 9.81 2.56 -6.02
C LEU A 403 9.32 1.14 -5.74
N PRO A 404 7.99 0.95 -5.63
CA PRO A 404 7.37 -0.32 -5.29
C PRO A 404 7.81 -1.49 -6.16
N ASP A 405 8.02 -1.28 -7.46
CA ASP A 405 8.44 -2.37 -8.35
C ASP A 405 9.84 -2.89 -8.05
N THR A 406 10.79 -1.98 -7.83
CA THR A 406 12.16 -2.36 -7.44
C THR A 406 12.17 -3.08 -6.10
N GLU A 407 11.35 -2.61 -5.15
CA GLU A 407 11.20 -3.24 -3.84
C GLU A 407 10.57 -4.64 -3.96
N LEU A 408 9.52 -4.76 -4.76
CA LEU A 408 8.82 -6.02 -5.03
C LEU A 408 9.74 -7.03 -5.74
N ASP A 409 10.50 -6.60 -6.74
CA ASP A 409 11.49 -7.42 -7.44
C ASP A 409 12.51 -7.99 -6.47
N LYS A 410 13.00 -7.16 -5.54
CA LYS A 410 13.97 -7.58 -4.52
C LYS A 410 13.35 -8.60 -3.55
N LEU A 411 12.15 -8.34 -3.03
CA LEU A 411 11.43 -9.23 -2.12
C LEU A 411 11.15 -10.60 -2.75
N VAL A 412 10.82 -10.64 -4.04
CA VAL A 412 10.55 -11.90 -4.75
C VAL A 412 11.85 -12.63 -5.13
N SER A 413 12.78 -11.97 -5.81
CA SER A 413 13.95 -12.62 -6.39
C SER A 413 15.00 -13.02 -5.34
N HIS A 414 15.27 -12.14 -4.37
CA HIS A 414 16.32 -12.33 -3.38
C HIS A 414 15.79 -13.03 -2.12
N TYR A 415 14.63 -12.61 -1.62
CA TYR A 415 14.06 -13.15 -0.36
C TYR A 415 13.07 -14.30 -0.57
N GLY A 416 12.70 -14.62 -1.81
CA GLY A 416 11.86 -15.78 -2.14
C GLY A 416 10.38 -15.63 -1.78
N LEU A 417 9.93 -14.42 -1.44
CA LEU A 417 8.53 -14.16 -1.10
C LEU A 417 7.64 -14.28 -2.33
N THR A 418 6.38 -14.68 -2.13
CA THR A 418 5.39 -14.60 -3.21
C THR A 418 5.11 -13.13 -3.56
N PRO A 419 4.77 -12.79 -4.82
CA PRO A 419 4.43 -11.41 -5.18
C PRO A 419 3.31 -10.81 -4.33
N LYS A 420 2.35 -11.66 -3.93
CA LYS A 420 1.23 -11.26 -3.07
C LYS A 420 1.68 -10.88 -1.66
N ASP A 421 2.56 -11.69 -1.06
CA ASP A 421 3.06 -11.46 0.29
C ASP A 421 4.00 -10.25 0.32
N ALA A 422 4.88 -10.15 -0.68
CA ALA A 422 5.76 -8.99 -0.85
C ALA A 422 4.96 -7.69 -1.03
N LEU A 423 3.92 -7.68 -1.88
CA LEU A 423 3.04 -6.51 -2.02
C LEU A 423 2.31 -6.18 -0.71
N SER A 424 1.90 -7.20 0.05
CA SER A 424 1.26 -7.00 1.37
C SER A 424 2.23 -6.34 2.36
N LEU A 425 3.50 -6.75 2.39
CA LEU A 425 4.52 -6.11 3.24
C LEU A 425 4.76 -4.63 2.86
N ILE A 426 4.77 -4.32 1.56
CA ILE A 426 4.98 -2.95 1.07
C ILE A 426 3.78 -2.05 1.38
N THR A 427 2.55 -2.59 1.33
CA THR A 427 1.31 -1.80 1.43
C THR A 427 0.81 -1.63 2.86
N LEU A 428 1.06 -2.59 3.75
CA LEU A 428 0.62 -2.52 5.15
C LEU A 428 1.41 -1.47 5.93
N ASP A 429 0.72 -0.78 6.85
CA ASP A 429 1.28 0.23 7.74
C ASP A 429 2.10 1.31 6.99
N ASN A 430 1.64 1.67 5.80
CA ASN A 430 2.30 2.63 4.89
C ASN A 430 3.76 2.29 4.60
N GLY A 431 4.08 0.99 4.46
CA GLY A 431 5.43 0.51 4.18
C GLY A 431 6.31 0.33 5.42
N SER A 432 5.83 0.65 6.62
CA SER A 432 6.56 0.39 7.86
C SER A 432 6.75 -1.10 8.11
N ARG A 433 5.82 -1.94 7.62
CA ARG A 433 5.89 -3.40 7.77
C ARG A 433 7.07 -4.02 7.03
N VAL A 434 7.38 -3.57 5.81
CA VAL A 434 8.56 -4.04 5.07
C VAL A 434 9.87 -3.60 5.75
N GLN A 435 9.91 -2.43 6.41
CA GLN A 435 11.08 -2.01 7.20
C GLN A 435 11.28 -2.89 8.43
N TYR A 436 10.20 -3.21 9.15
CA TYR A 436 10.25 -4.14 10.28
C TYR A 436 10.74 -5.52 9.83
N PHE A 437 10.27 -6.01 8.67
CA PHE A 437 10.79 -7.24 8.06
C PHE A 437 12.30 -7.20 7.84
N TYR A 438 12.87 -6.11 7.32
CA TYR A 438 14.31 -6.00 7.15
C TYR A 438 15.10 -5.98 8.47
N ARG A 439 14.57 -5.36 9.52
CA ARG A 439 15.22 -5.35 10.85
C ARG A 439 15.26 -6.74 11.45
N VAL A 440 14.13 -7.45 11.43
CA VAL A 440 14.03 -8.83 11.89
C VAL A 440 14.98 -9.74 11.13
N LEU A 441 15.06 -9.59 9.80
CA LEU A 441 16.00 -10.35 8.98
C LEU A 441 17.46 -10.06 9.31
N ALA A 442 17.84 -8.80 9.49
CA ALA A 442 19.23 -8.45 9.80
C ALA A 442 19.68 -9.09 11.13
N LEU A 443 18.82 -9.10 12.14
CA LEU A 443 19.09 -9.75 13.42
C LEU A 443 19.10 -11.28 13.32
N LEU A 444 18.16 -11.85 12.56
CA LEU A 444 18.10 -13.29 12.32
C LEU A 444 19.36 -13.79 11.58
N GLU A 445 19.79 -13.06 10.55
CA GLU A 445 21.00 -13.37 9.79
C GLU A 445 22.25 -13.27 10.67
N SER A 446 22.35 -12.22 11.51
CA SER A 446 23.45 -12.10 12.47
C SER A 446 23.51 -13.27 13.46
N LYS A 447 22.35 -13.79 13.92
CA LYS A 447 22.28 -14.95 14.82
C LYS A 447 22.72 -16.23 14.11
N LEU A 448 22.31 -16.42 12.86
CA LEU A 448 22.73 -17.57 12.04
C LEU A 448 24.23 -17.53 11.71
N GLN A 449 24.80 -16.35 11.46
CA GLN A 449 26.23 -16.18 11.17
C GLN A 449 27.14 -16.37 12.39
N ALA A 450 26.62 -16.14 13.60
CA ALA A 450 27.38 -16.29 14.84
C ALA A 450 27.55 -17.75 15.30
N GLU A 451 26.94 -18.71 14.61
CA GLU A 451 27.04 -20.13 14.97
C GLU A 451 28.42 -20.72 14.60
N PRO A 452 29.11 -21.39 15.54
CA PRO A 452 30.43 -21.95 15.31
C PRO A 452 30.45 -23.23 14.44
N ASP A 453 29.30 -23.93 14.29
CA ASP A 453 29.21 -25.26 13.66
C ASP A 453 28.70 -25.25 12.20
N ILE A 454 28.55 -24.08 11.57
CA ILE A 454 28.05 -23.98 10.20
C ILE A 454 29.21 -23.82 9.20
N SER A 455 29.41 -24.81 8.32
CA SER A 455 30.38 -24.72 7.21
C SER A 455 29.89 -23.86 6.04
N GLU A 456 28.56 -23.75 5.84
CA GLU A 456 27.92 -22.94 4.79
C GLU A 456 26.63 -22.27 5.30
N LEU A 457 26.50 -20.96 5.09
CA LEU A 457 25.33 -20.20 5.51
C LEU A 457 24.04 -20.74 4.85
N PRO A 458 22.92 -20.83 5.58
CA PRO A 458 21.63 -21.23 5.02
C PRO A 458 21.19 -20.32 3.86
N GLU A 459 20.46 -20.88 2.89
CA GLU A 459 19.92 -20.10 1.77
C GLU A 459 19.00 -18.98 2.27
N VAL A 460 19.26 -17.74 1.82
CA VAL A 460 18.52 -16.52 2.22
C VAL A 460 17.01 -16.69 2.12
N LYS A 461 16.54 -17.32 1.03
CA LYS A 461 15.11 -17.52 0.76
C LYS A 461 14.41 -18.37 1.82
N SER A 462 15.12 -19.32 2.41
CA SER A 462 14.57 -20.27 3.38
C SER A 462 14.08 -19.56 4.64
N TYR A 463 14.98 -18.83 5.31
CA TYR A 463 14.62 -18.10 6.54
C TYR A 463 13.85 -16.81 6.25
N SER A 464 14.02 -16.20 5.08
CA SER A 464 13.30 -14.97 4.72
C SER A 464 11.82 -15.22 4.44
N THR A 465 11.50 -16.35 3.82
CA THR A 465 10.11 -16.78 3.64
C THR A 465 9.43 -17.08 4.97
N LEU A 466 10.16 -17.70 5.91
CA LEU A 466 9.67 -17.90 7.28
C LEU A 466 9.36 -16.55 7.95
N ALA A 467 10.29 -15.60 7.93
CA ALA A 467 10.08 -14.28 8.53
C ALA A 467 8.90 -13.54 7.89
N GLY A 468 8.79 -13.53 6.56
CA GLY A 468 7.67 -12.90 5.84
C GLY A 468 6.32 -13.49 6.25
N ASN A 469 6.22 -14.82 6.32
CA ASN A 469 5.00 -15.51 6.73
C ASN A 469 4.60 -15.18 8.17
N TRP A 470 5.55 -15.15 9.09
CA TRP A 470 5.29 -14.82 10.49
C TRP A 470 4.86 -13.36 10.66
N ILE A 471 5.51 -12.44 9.94
CA ILE A 471 5.20 -11.01 10.00
C ILE A 471 3.85 -10.68 9.37
N LEU A 472 3.45 -11.38 8.31
CA LEU A 472 2.15 -11.17 7.66
C LEU A 472 1.00 -11.90 8.35
N HIS A 473 1.21 -13.17 8.70
CA HIS A 473 0.12 -14.05 9.13
C HIS A 473 0.05 -14.23 10.64
N GLU A 474 1.17 -14.44 11.32
CA GLU A 474 1.16 -14.71 12.77
C GLU A 474 1.02 -13.40 13.56
N LEU A 475 1.77 -12.34 13.22
CA LEU A 475 1.52 -11.01 13.80
C LEU A 475 0.11 -10.51 13.49
N GLY A 476 -0.38 -10.74 12.25
CA GLY A 476 -1.73 -10.39 11.87
C GLY A 476 -2.82 -11.14 12.65
N ARG A 477 -2.51 -12.30 13.26
CA ARG A 477 -3.45 -13.01 14.15
C ARG A 477 -3.48 -12.41 15.55
N LEU A 478 -2.39 -11.81 16.04
CA LEU A 478 -2.33 -11.21 17.37
C LEU A 478 -3.41 -10.12 17.55
N THR A 479 -3.68 -9.35 16.48
CA THR A 479 -4.71 -8.29 16.49
C THR A 479 -6.14 -8.81 16.66
N THR A 480 -6.37 -10.13 16.54
CA THR A 480 -7.68 -10.74 16.83
C THR A 480 -7.91 -10.96 18.32
N TYR A 481 -6.86 -10.90 19.15
CA TYR A 481 -6.93 -11.07 20.60
C TYR A 481 -6.94 -9.70 21.28
N LYS A 482 -8.12 -9.28 21.77
CA LYS A 482 -8.35 -7.97 22.42
C LYS A 482 -8.46 -8.05 23.95
N ALA A 483 -7.73 -8.95 24.60
CA ALA A 483 -7.82 -9.14 26.05
C ALA A 483 -6.45 -8.95 26.72
N GLY A 484 -6.29 -7.90 27.53
CA GLY A 484 -5.11 -7.63 28.36
C GLY A 484 -4.83 -6.13 28.60
N PRO A 485 -4.04 -5.73 29.62
CA PRO A 485 -3.71 -4.33 29.90
C PRO A 485 -2.87 -3.64 28.80
N LEU A 486 -2.05 -4.41 28.05
CA LEU A 486 -1.34 -3.96 26.84
C LEU A 486 -2.17 -4.09 25.54
N ALA A 487 -3.38 -4.68 25.59
CA ALA A 487 -4.27 -4.81 24.43
C ALA A 487 -5.10 -3.53 24.16
N SER A 488 -4.57 -2.37 24.54
CA SER A 488 -5.22 -1.07 24.43
C SER A 488 -5.02 -0.40 23.06
N GLY A 489 -4.23 -0.98 22.14
CA GLY A 489 -4.03 -0.48 20.77
C GLY A 489 -3.80 -1.57 19.72
N ASP A 490 -4.09 -1.26 18.45
CA ASP A 490 -3.70 -2.08 17.31
C ASP A 490 -2.16 -2.17 17.20
N LEU A 491 -1.62 -3.19 16.52
CA LEU A 491 -0.17 -3.26 16.21
C LEU A 491 0.26 -1.99 15.48
N SER A 492 1.28 -1.31 15.99
CA SER A 492 1.80 -0.06 15.43
C SER A 492 3.26 -0.20 15.06
N PHE A 493 3.61 0.27 13.88
CA PHE A 493 4.98 0.26 13.36
C PHE A 493 5.44 1.69 13.14
N THR A 494 6.64 2.02 13.62
CA THR A 494 7.28 3.31 13.29
C THR A 494 7.80 3.28 11.85
N GLN A 495 8.09 4.45 11.28
CA GLN A 495 8.67 4.56 9.93
C GLN A 495 10.04 3.89 9.81
N LEU A 496 10.75 3.78 10.93
CA LEU A 496 12.01 3.06 11.02
C LEU A 496 11.81 1.55 11.16
N GLY A 497 10.56 1.07 11.08
CA GLY A 497 10.20 -0.33 11.21
C GLY A 497 10.33 -0.85 12.63
N GLU A 498 10.04 -0.06 13.66
CA GLU A 498 10.06 -0.53 15.06
C GLU A 498 8.65 -0.86 15.52
N CYS A 499 8.49 -1.94 16.28
CA CYS A 499 7.22 -2.35 16.86
C CYS A 499 7.40 -2.53 18.36
N ALA A 500 6.76 -1.67 19.16
CA ALA A 500 6.89 -1.74 20.62
C ALA A 500 6.24 -3.00 21.20
N GLN A 501 5.12 -3.43 20.61
CA GLN A 501 4.35 -4.60 21.05
C GLN A 501 5.09 -5.92 20.75
N VAL A 502 5.88 -5.97 19.68
CA VAL A 502 6.69 -7.12 19.33
C VAL A 502 8.05 -6.62 18.83
N PRO A 503 9.02 -6.42 19.73
CA PRO A 503 10.36 -5.98 19.35
C PRO A 503 11.01 -6.91 18.33
N GLU A 504 11.74 -6.36 17.37
CA GLU A 504 12.42 -7.15 16.33
C GLU A 504 13.46 -8.12 16.92
N GLU A 505 14.03 -7.80 18.08
CA GLU A 505 14.97 -8.66 18.81
C GLU A 505 14.29 -9.95 19.26
N GLU A 506 13.11 -9.83 19.88
CA GLU A 506 12.30 -10.96 20.34
C GLU A 506 11.83 -11.80 19.16
N LEU A 507 11.27 -11.17 18.11
CA LEU A 507 10.82 -11.93 16.94
C LEU A 507 11.99 -12.63 16.23
N SER A 508 13.15 -11.97 16.10
CA SER A 508 14.33 -12.61 15.49
C SER A 508 14.83 -13.80 16.32
N GLN A 509 14.79 -13.71 17.66
CA GLN A 509 15.16 -14.81 18.56
C GLN A 509 14.20 -16.00 18.42
N LEU A 510 12.91 -15.73 18.38
CA LEU A 510 11.87 -16.72 18.15
C LEU A 510 12.08 -17.46 16.83
N LEU A 511 12.25 -16.68 15.75
CA LEU A 511 12.40 -17.21 14.40
C LEU A 511 13.70 -18.00 14.25
N TYR A 512 14.78 -17.58 14.93
CA TYR A 512 16.03 -18.33 14.96
C TYR A 512 15.82 -19.74 15.55
N HIS A 513 15.22 -19.83 16.74
CA HIS A 513 14.97 -21.14 17.37
C HIS A 513 13.96 -21.99 16.62
N LEU A 514 12.94 -21.38 16.02
CA LEU A 514 11.98 -22.09 15.19
C LEU A 514 12.64 -22.60 13.90
N TYR A 515 13.46 -21.79 13.24
CA TYR A 515 14.17 -22.17 12.02
C TYR A 515 15.12 -23.35 12.25
N ARG A 516 15.83 -23.33 13.38
CA ARG A 516 16.71 -24.43 13.81
C ARG A 516 15.98 -25.65 14.37
N LYS A 517 14.64 -25.62 14.42
CA LYS A 517 13.80 -26.66 15.03
C LYS A 517 14.10 -26.90 16.51
N HIS A 518 14.66 -25.92 17.22
CA HIS A 518 14.86 -26.01 18.67
C HIS A 518 13.54 -25.92 19.43
N ILE A 519 12.50 -25.35 18.81
CA ILE A 519 11.14 -25.26 19.37
C ILE A 519 10.12 -25.65 18.29
N THR A 520 8.93 -26.08 18.72
CA THR A 520 7.83 -26.39 17.80
C THR A 520 7.12 -25.13 17.32
N GLY A 521 6.41 -25.23 16.19
CA GLY A 521 5.58 -24.13 15.71
C GLY A 521 4.41 -23.76 16.64
N LYS A 522 3.99 -24.67 17.54
CA LYS A 522 2.96 -24.38 18.54
C LYS A 522 3.55 -23.55 19.69
N VAL A 523 4.66 -24.01 20.27
CA VAL A 523 5.43 -23.25 21.27
C VAL A 523 5.76 -21.86 20.74
N ALA A 524 6.22 -21.75 19.49
CA ALA A 524 6.58 -20.45 18.93
C ALA A 524 5.40 -19.47 18.86
N LYS A 525 4.18 -19.95 18.58
CA LYS A 525 2.97 -19.11 18.57
C LYS A 525 2.55 -18.68 19.96
N GLU A 526 2.68 -19.58 20.94
CA GLU A 526 2.39 -19.28 22.35
C GLU A 526 3.38 -18.25 22.90
N LEU A 527 4.67 -18.40 22.61
CA LEU A 527 5.69 -17.43 22.98
C LEU A 527 5.48 -16.07 22.31
N LEU A 528 5.13 -16.05 21.02
CA LEU A 528 4.79 -14.80 20.32
C LEU A 528 3.60 -14.08 20.98
N MET A 529 2.59 -14.83 21.41
CA MET A 529 1.46 -14.27 22.15
C MET A 529 1.90 -13.70 23.50
N ALA A 530 2.74 -14.42 24.24
CA ALA A 530 3.27 -13.96 25.52
C ALA A 530 4.10 -12.67 25.39
N VAL A 531 4.91 -12.55 24.33
CA VAL A 531 5.62 -11.29 23.99
C VAL A 531 4.61 -10.16 23.80
N TYR A 532 3.60 -10.38 22.96
CA TYR A 532 2.58 -9.37 22.65
C TYR A 532 1.77 -8.93 23.86
N LEU A 533 1.50 -9.85 24.79
CA LEU A 533 0.79 -9.56 26.05
C LEU A 533 1.69 -8.91 27.12
N GLY A 534 3.01 -8.85 26.89
CA GLY A 534 3.97 -8.34 27.86
C GLY A 534 4.16 -9.28 29.06
N GLU A 535 3.92 -10.57 28.89
CA GLU A 535 3.99 -11.59 29.96
C GLU A 535 5.40 -12.18 30.15
N LEU A 536 6.37 -11.76 29.32
CA LEU A 536 7.75 -12.21 29.39
C LEU A 536 8.66 -11.15 30.03
N GLU A 537 9.08 -11.39 31.28
CA GLU A 537 9.99 -10.48 32.00
C GLU A 537 11.46 -10.60 31.53
N GLY A 538 11.87 -11.79 31.03
CA GLY A 538 13.25 -12.12 30.63
C GLY A 538 13.46 -12.37 29.13
N GLY A 539 12.45 -12.07 28.31
CA GLY A 539 12.46 -12.35 26.87
C GLY A 539 12.30 -13.83 26.51
N ILE A 540 12.33 -14.14 25.22
CA ILE A 540 11.98 -15.47 24.71
C ILE A 540 12.94 -16.57 25.16
N LEU A 541 14.25 -16.30 25.18
CA LEU A 541 15.24 -17.34 25.51
C LEU A 541 15.12 -17.79 26.97
N GLU A 542 14.91 -16.85 27.90
CA GLU A 542 14.71 -17.17 29.31
C GLU A 542 13.40 -17.92 29.53
N ALA A 543 12.34 -17.55 28.81
CA ALA A 543 11.06 -18.25 28.85
C ALA A 543 11.18 -19.71 28.37
N ILE A 544 11.92 -19.96 27.29
CA ILE A 544 12.18 -21.31 26.78
C ILE A 544 12.93 -22.15 27.83
N ASN A 545 13.97 -21.58 28.45
CA ASN A 545 14.78 -22.28 29.45
C ASN A 545 14.01 -22.57 30.74
N SER A 546 13.28 -21.58 31.26
CA SER A 546 12.59 -21.69 32.55
C SER A 546 11.41 -22.65 32.52
N ASN A 547 10.76 -22.78 31.36
CA ASN A 547 9.59 -23.64 31.18
C ASN A 547 9.90 -24.97 30.45
N ASP A 548 11.19 -25.28 30.23
CA ASP A 548 11.65 -26.49 29.53
C ASP A 548 10.97 -26.71 28.15
N LEU A 549 10.82 -25.62 27.38
CA LEU A 549 10.09 -25.62 26.10
C LEU A 549 10.96 -26.05 24.89
N TRP A 550 12.19 -26.50 25.14
CA TRP A 550 13.06 -27.04 24.11
C TRP A 550 12.47 -28.30 23.50
N PHE A 551 12.51 -28.40 22.17
CA PHE A 551 12.16 -29.61 21.46
C PHE A 551 13.14 -30.72 21.84
N LYS A 552 12.61 -31.78 22.45
CA LYS A 552 13.34 -32.99 22.82
C LYS A 552 12.85 -34.12 21.95
N GLU A 553 13.64 -34.46 20.93
CA GLU A 553 13.32 -35.57 20.05
C GLU A 553 13.33 -36.89 20.83
N ILE A 554 12.29 -37.70 20.64
CA ILE A 554 12.23 -39.07 21.17
C ILE A 554 13.26 -39.97 20.48
N SER A 555 13.75 -40.99 21.17
CA SER A 555 14.76 -41.89 20.60
C SER A 555 14.19 -42.70 19.43
N GLN A 556 15.06 -43.24 18.56
CA GLN A 556 14.63 -44.10 17.46
C GLN A 556 13.87 -45.34 17.96
N GLU A 557 14.24 -45.86 19.13
CA GLU A 557 13.56 -46.99 19.77
C GLU A 557 12.15 -46.62 20.23
N GLU A 558 11.96 -45.40 20.73
CA GLU A 558 10.64 -44.87 21.10
C GLU A 558 9.75 -44.64 19.88
N TYR A 559 10.32 -44.17 18.75
CA TYR A 559 9.59 -44.09 17.48
C TYR A 559 9.12 -45.47 16.99
N GLU A 560 9.98 -46.49 17.08
CA GLU A 560 9.63 -47.85 16.67
C GLU A 560 8.55 -48.47 17.58
N ALA A 561 8.61 -48.21 18.88
CA ALA A 561 7.57 -48.64 19.84
C ALA A 561 6.22 -47.98 19.55
N LEU A 562 6.21 -46.66 19.32
CA LEU A 562 5.00 -45.92 18.95
C LEU A 562 4.44 -46.35 17.60
N ALA A 563 5.30 -46.74 16.65
CA ALA A 563 4.85 -47.27 15.36
C ALA A 563 4.14 -48.61 15.53
N ALA A 564 4.68 -49.50 16.38
CA ALA A 564 4.05 -50.77 16.72
C ALA A 564 2.68 -50.57 17.40
N GLU A 565 2.60 -49.66 18.38
CA GLU A 565 1.37 -49.35 19.10
C GLU A 565 0.32 -48.70 18.18
N ALA A 566 0.74 -47.80 17.29
CA ALA A 566 -0.15 -47.19 16.32
C ALA A 566 -0.70 -48.19 15.29
N ALA A 567 0.08 -49.21 14.94
CA ALA A 567 -0.33 -50.29 14.06
C ALA A 567 -1.23 -51.34 14.74
N GLU A 568 -1.27 -51.38 16.07
CA GLU A 568 -2.10 -52.32 16.82
C GLU A 568 -3.61 -52.10 16.55
N GLY A 569 -4.29 -53.19 16.18
CA GLY A 569 -5.72 -53.22 15.86
C GLY A 569 -6.09 -52.68 14.47
N GLU A 570 -5.12 -52.40 13.60
CA GLU A 570 -5.34 -51.85 12.25
C GLU A 570 -5.01 -52.87 11.14
N ASP A 571 -5.26 -54.16 11.36
CA ASP A 571 -4.90 -55.26 10.45
C ASP A 571 -5.41 -55.04 9.01
N LYS A 572 -6.64 -54.53 8.88
CA LYS A 572 -7.25 -54.20 7.58
C LYS A 572 -6.50 -53.11 6.82
N VAL A 573 -5.90 -52.16 7.54
CA VAL A 573 -5.11 -51.07 6.95
C VAL A 573 -3.74 -51.59 6.56
N LEU A 574 -3.15 -52.51 7.34
CA LEU A 574 -1.87 -53.15 7.07
C LEU A 574 -1.93 -54.09 5.86
N GLU A 575 -3.00 -54.86 5.67
CA GLU A 575 -3.20 -55.72 4.49
C GLU A 575 -3.12 -54.95 3.14
N GLU A 576 -3.55 -53.69 3.13
CA GLU A 576 -3.49 -52.83 1.92
C GLU A 576 -2.06 -52.43 1.54
N PHE A 577 -1.06 -52.57 2.43
CA PHE A 577 0.35 -52.29 2.12
C PHE A 577 1.09 -53.50 1.51
N ALA A 578 0.44 -54.68 1.43
CA ALA A 578 1.03 -55.88 0.83
C ALA A 578 1.03 -55.86 -0.71
N ASP A 579 0.23 -54.99 -1.34
CA ASP A 579 0.10 -54.89 -2.80
C ASP A 579 1.17 -53.97 -3.42
N GLU A 580 1.96 -54.49 -4.38
CA GLU A 580 3.23 -53.89 -4.83
C GLU A 580 3.10 -52.70 -5.79
N GLN A 581 1.94 -52.50 -6.41
CA GLN A 581 1.85 -51.54 -7.52
C GLN A 581 1.77 -50.07 -7.08
N LYS A 582 1.35 -49.78 -5.83
CA LYS A 582 1.24 -48.39 -5.34
C LYS A 582 1.24 -48.31 -3.82
N TYR A 583 2.28 -47.72 -3.23
CA TYR A 583 2.34 -47.47 -1.78
C TYR A 583 1.23 -46.49 -1.34
N PRO A 584 0.28 -46.88 -0.48
CA PRO A 584 -0.89 -46.07 -0.15
C PRO A 584 -0.55 -44.94 0.84
N GLN A 585 -0.02 -43.82 0.32
CA GLN A 585 0.42 -42.66 1.11
C GLN A 585 -0.66 -42.12 2.07
N GLY A 586 -1.93 -42.14 1.68
CA GLY A 586 -3.03 -41.69 2.53
C GLY A 586 -3.21 -42.55 3.79
N LYS A 587 -2.96 -43.87 3.69
CA LYS A 587 -3.03 -44.80 4.83
C LYS A 587 -1.78 -44.70 5.70
N LEU A 588 -0.62 -44.45 5.10
CA LEU A 588 0.60 -44.16 5.86
C LEU A 588 0.38 -42.91 6.73
N MET A 589 -0.14 -41.82 6.15
CA MET A 589 -0.42 -40.60 6.90
C MET A 589 -1.50 -40.78 7.97
N TYR A 590 -2.44 -41.73 7.80
CA TYR A 590 -3.39 -42.10 8.85
C TYR A 590 -2.69 -42.75 10.05
N LEU A 591 -1.81 -43.73 9.83
CA LEU A 591 -1.04 -44.39 10.88
C LEU A 591 -0.05 -43.44 11.56
N VAL A 592 0.63 -42.59 10.78
CA VAL A 592 1.46 -41.49 11.31
C VAL A 592 0.62 -40.54 12.17
N GLY A 593 -0.59 -40.19 11.73
CA GLY A 593 -1.51 -39.36 12.52
C GLY A 593 -2.02 -40.03 13.81
N LYS A 594 -2.05 -41.37 13.89
CA LYS A 594 -2.33 -42.13 15.11
C LYS A 594 -1.10 -42.16 16.02
N MET A 595 0.08 -42.40 15.45
CA MET A 595 1.36 -42.35 16.17
C MET A 595 1.63 -40.99 16.82
N MET A 596 1.37 -39.90 16.10
CA MET A 596 1.46 -38.52 16.59
C MET A 596 0.47 -38.22 17.74
N ARG A 597 -0.63 -38.96 17.85
CA ARG A 597 -1.63 -38.82 18.93
C ARG A 597 -1.28 -39.65 20.18
N LEU A 598 -0.63 -40.80 19.98
CA LEU A 598 -0.26 -41.73 21.05
C LEU A 598 1.00 -41.27 21.80
N GLY A 599 2.00 -40.78 21.06
CA GLY A 599 3.25 -40.38 21.68
C GLY A 599 3.20 -39.01 22.37
N PRO A 600 4.26 -38.66 23.11
CA PRO A 600 4.31 -37.43 23.89
C PRO A 600 4.11 -36.20 23.01
N THR A 601 3.17 -35.34 23.42
CA THR A 601 2.79 -34.14 22.67
C THR A 601 4.03 -33.29 22.39
N GLU A 602 4.22 -32.92 21.12
CA GLU A 602 5.27 -31.98 20.67
C GLU A 602 6.73 -32.47 20.81
N ARG A 603 6.96 -33.77 20.96
CA ARG A 603 8.31 -34.39 20.96
C ARG A 603 8.60 -35.28 19.75
N ILE A 604 7.66 -35.32 18.81
CA ILE A 604 7.67 -36.20 17.64
C ILE A 604 7.78 -35.33 16.39
N ASP A 605 8.84 -35.50 15.62
CA ASP A 605 8.99 -34.88 14.31
C ASP A 605 8.16 -35.67 13.28
N PRO A 606 7.17 -35.06 12.59
CA PRO A 606 6.35 -35.75 11.60
C PRO A 606 7.13 -36.46 10.50
N ALA A 607 8.27 -35.92 10.06
CA ALA A 607 9.08 -36.55 9.02
C ALA A 607 9.78 -37.83 9.51
N MET A 608 10.30 -37.79 10.74
CA MET A 608 10.89 -38.95 11.40
C MET A 608 9.83 -39.98 11.77
N ALA A 609 8.64 -39.52 12.18
CA ALA A 609 7.48 -40.36 12.39
C ALA A 609 7.03 -41.10 11.12
N GLU A 610 6.95 -40.39 9.99
CA GLU A 610 6.66 -41.00 8.69
C GLU A 610 7.71 -42.04 8.32
N LYS A 611 9.00 -41.70 8.48
CA LYS A 611 10.11 -42.61 8.20
C LYS A 611 10.09 -43.85 9.09
N ALA A 612 9.87 -43.69 10.39
CA ALA A 612 9.81 -44.78 11.35
C ALA A 612 8.61 -45.70 11.09
N MET A 613 7.43 -45.14 10.82
CA MET A 613 6.23 -45.90 10.46
C MET A 613 6.43 -46.67 9.15
N ARG A 614 7.03 -46.04 8.14
CA ARG A 614 7.34 -46.67 6.87
C ARG A 614 8.32 -47.84 7.04
N GLN A 615 9.40 -47.63 7.79
CA GLN A 615 10.37 -48.69 8.11
C GLN A 615 9.75 -49.82 8.92
N TRP A 616 8.84 -49.52 9.84
CA TRP A 616 8.12 -50.52 10.62
C TRP A 616 7.21 -51.37 9.73
N ILE A 617 6.43 -50.76 8.84
CA ILE A 617 5.55 -51.45 7.88
C ILE A 617 6.38 -52.33 6.92
N GLU A 618 7.51 -51.82 6.42
CA GLU A 618 8.43 -52.57 5.56
C GLU A 618 8.98 -53.82 6.29
N ARG A 619 9.38 -53.69 7.57
CA ARG A 619 9.78 -54.82 8.42
C ARG A 619 8.64 -55.81 8.69
N PHE A 620 7.42 -55.34 8.93
CA PHE A 620 6.24 -56.16 9.20
C PHE A 620 5.87 -57.07 8.01
N HIS A 621 6.00 -56.56 6.79
CA HIS A 621 5.75 -57.32 5.56
C HIS A 621 6.98 -58.07 5.01
N GLY A 622 8.10 -58.09 5.73
CA GLY A 622 9.29 -58.89 5.40
C GLY A 622 10.11 -58.38 4.21
N ARG A 623 10.29 -57.05 4.08
CA ARG A 623 11.24 -56.44 3.13
C ARG A 623 12.41 -55.77 3.83
#